data_AF-A0A1E9HLJ8-F1
#
_entry.id   AF-A0A1E9HLJ8-F1
#
_cell.length_a   1.000
_cell.length_b   1.000
_cell.length_c   1.000
_cell.angle_alpha   90.00
_cell.angle_beta   90.00
_cell.angle_gamma   90.00
#
_symmetry.space_group_name_H-M   'P 1'
#
loop_
_entity.id
_entity.type
_entity.pdbx_description
1 polymer ?
#
loop_
_entity_poly.entity_id
_entity_poly.type
_entity_poly.pdbx_seq_one_letter_code
_entity_poly.pdbx_strand_id
1 'polypeptide(L)' 'MYEFIWRLLPGNWFIKFILSLLLIAVVVFVLMQYVFPVIAPYMPFNDATIESQAAHVTATAAADAAAVQ' A
#
# COMPACT_ATOMS: atom_id res chain seq x y z
N MET A 1 -34.05 -33.55 4.90
CA MET A 1 -33.25 -33.25 6.11
C MET A 1 -31.91 -32.62 5.71
N TYR A 2 -31.94 -31.35 5.31
CA TYR A 2 -30.83 -30.36 5.21
C TYR A 2 -31.45 -28.97 4.92
N GLU A 3 -32.66 -28.98 4.35
CA GLU A 3 -33.60 -27.87 4.16
C GLU A 3 -33.78 -26.93 5.37
N PHE A 4 -33.75 -27.43 6.60
CA PHE A 4 -34.01 -26.61 7.80
C PHE A 4 -32.78 -25.81 8.26
N ILE A 5 -31.56 -26.29 7.98
CA ILE A 5 -30.31 -25.58 8.32
C ILE A 5 -30.02 -24.45 7.32
N TRP A 6 -30.48 -24.59 6.07
CA TRP A 6 -30.35 -23.57 5.03
C TRP A 6 -31.37 -22.43 5.13
N ARG A 7 -32.40 -22.60 5.97
CA ARG A 7 -33.46 -21.60 6.19
C ARG A 7 -33.28 -20.77 7.48
N LEU A 8 -32.32 -21.14 8.34
CA LEU A 8 -32.06 -20.44 9.60
C LEU A 8 -30.95 -19.39 9.51
N LEU A 9 -30.27 -19.27 8.36
CA LEU A 9 -29.36 -18.16 8.10
C LEU A 9 -30.14 -17.00 7.46
N PRO A 10 -30.37 -15.88 8.17
CA PRO A 10 -31.05 -14.72 7.61
C PRO A 10 -30.11 -14.04 6.61
N GLY A 11 -30.25 -14.40 5.33
CA GLY A 11 -29.66 -13.65 4.24
C GLY A 11 -29.34 -14.50 3.01
N ASN A 12 -29.92 -14.10 1.87
CA ASN A 12 -29.57 -14.52 0.52
C ASN A 12 -28.06 -14.70 0.36
N TRP A 13 -27.64 -15.66 -0.49
CA TRP A 13 -26.24 -15.88 -0.85
C TRP A 13 -25.46 -14.59 -1.13
N PHE A 14 -26.14 -13.59 -1.70
CA PHE A 14 -25.67 -12.21 -1.86
C PHE A 14 -25.17 -11.50 -0.60
N ILE A 15 -25.83 -11.63 0.54
CA ILE A 15 -25.44 -10.99 1.81
C ILE A 15 -24.15 -11.61 2.34
N LYS A 16 -24.01 -12.94 2.23
CA LYS A 16 -22.77 -13.65 2.59
C LYS A 16 -21.62 -13.23 1.66
N PHE A 17 -21.93 -13.03 0.38
CA PHE A 17 -20.96 -12.55 -0.60
C PHE A 17 -20.52 -11.11 -0.32
N ILE A 18 -21.47 -10.20 -0.05
CA ILE A 18 -21.20 -8.81 0.33
C ILE A 18 -20.40 -8.75 1.63
N LEU A 19 -20.75 -9.56 2.64
CA LEU A 19 -20.03 -9.58 3.92
C LEU A 19 -18.59 -10.06 3.75
N SER A 20 -18.35 -11.08 2.93
CA SER A 20 -17.00 -11.54 2.58
C SER A 20 -16.22 -10.47 1.81
N LEU A 21 -16.86 -9.83 0.82
CA LEU A 21 -16.26 -8.74 0.06
C LEU A 21 -15.91 -7.54 0.95
N LEU A 22 -16.79 -7.22 1.89
CA LEU A 22 -16.59 -6.15 2.88
C LEU A 22 -15.45 -6.51 3.84
N LEU A 23 -15.35 -7.76 4.27
CA LEU A 23 -14.23 -8.22 5.10
C LEU A 23 -12.89 -8.04 4.38
N ILE A 24 -12.83 -8.40 3.10
CA ILE A 24 -11.65 -8.19 2.25
C ILE A 24 -11.35 -6.69 2.11
N ALA A 25 -12.36 -5.86 1.84
CA ALA A 25 -12.19 -4.42 1.71
C ALA A 25 -11.67 -3.78 3.00
N VAL A 26 -12.17 -4.21 4.17
CA VAL A 26 -11.70 -3.77 5.48
C VAL A 26 -10.25 -4.17 5.70
N VAL A 27 -9.87 -5.41 5.36
CA VAL A 27 -8.47 -5.87 5.46
C VAL A 27 -7.56 -5.02 4.58
N VAL A 28 -7.92 -4.81 3.31
CA VAL A 28 -7.14 -3.96 2.38
C VAL A 28 -7.01 -2.53 2.91
N PHE A 29 -8.08 -1.96 3.44
CA PHE A 29 -8.08 -0.62 4.03
C PHE A 29 -7.14 -0.53 5.24
N VAL A 30 -7.19 -1.51 6.15
CA VAL A 30 -6.29 -1.58 7.31
C VAL A 30 -4.83 -1.77 6.87
N LEU A 31 -4.59 -2.60 5.86
CA LEU A 31 -3.25 -2.78 5.31
C LEU A 31 -2.71 -1.46 4.76
N MET A 32 -3.50 -0.74 3.96
CA MET A 32 -3.10 0.56 3.39
C MET A 32 -2.93 1.65 4.46
N GLN A 33 -3.85 1.75 5.42
CA GLN A 33 -3.86 2.87 6.37
C GLN A 33 -2.97 2.64 7.60
N TYR A 34 -2.67 1.39 7.96
CA TYR A 34 -1.93 1.05 9.18
C TYR A 34 -0.65 0.27 8.89
N VAL A 35 -0.73 -0.78 8.06
CA VAL A 35 0.43 -1.64 7.78
C VAL A 35 1.47 -0.91 6.94
N PHE A 36 1.06 -0.23 5.88
CA PHE A 36 1.97 0.58 5.05
C PHE A 36 2.74 1.64 5.84
N PRO A 37 2.12 2.52 6.66
CA PRO A 37 2.89 3.50 7.42
C PRO A 37 3.85 2.87 8.44
N VAL A 38 3.52 1.68 8.98
CA VAL A 38 4.43 0.95 9.87
C VAL A 38 5.59 0.31 9.10
N ILE A 39 5.36 -0.21 7.88
CA ILE A 39 6.38 -0.89 7.06
C ILE A 39 7.23 0.10 6.24
N ALA A 40 6.69 1.25 5.87
CA ALA A 40 7.37 2.33 5.13
C ALA A 40 8.80 2.63 5.62
N PRO A 41 9.09 2.76 6.94
CA PRO A 41 10.44 2.99 7.43
C PRO A 41 11.40 1.80 7.29
N TYR A 42 10.91 0.60 6.98
CA TYR A 42 11.72 -0.61 6.78
C TYR A 42 11.99 -0.91 5.31
N MET A 43 11.42 -0.14 4.37
CA MET A 43 11.69 -0.31 2.95
C MET A 43 12.94 0.47 2.55
N PRO A 44 14.03 -0.20 2.10
CA PRO A 44 15.30 0.43 1.74
C PRO A 44 15.21 1.32 0.47
N PHE A 45 14.03 1.47 -0.11
CA PHE A 45 13.75 2.34 -1.26
C PHE A 45 13.52 3.81 -0.88
N ASN A 46 13.15 4.09 0.37
CA ASN A 46 12.85 5.46 0.82
C ASN A 46 14.12 6.30 1.06
N ASP A 47 15.23 5.68 1.45
CA ASP A 47 16.49 6.39 1.71
C ASP A 47 17.31 6.56 0.42
N ALA A 48 17.37 5.54 -0.44
CA ALA A 48 18.26 5.51 -1.62
C ALA A 48 17.93 6.52 -2.74
N THR A 49 16.68 6.99 -2.84
CA THR A 49 16.26 7.84 -3.97
C THR A 49 16.56 9.33 -3.73
N ILE A 50 16.57 9.78 -2.47
CA ILE A 50 16.76 11.20 -2.14
C ILE A 50 18.25 11.57 -2.10
N GLU A 51 19.10 10.68 -1.58
CA GLU A 51 20.54 10.91 -1.49
C GLU A 51 21.26 10.81 -2.85
N SER A 52 20.83 9.88 -3.72
CA SER A 52 21.41 9.72 -5.07
C SER A 52 21.08 10.88 -6.01
N GLN A 53 19.86 11.44 -5.94
CA GLN A 53 19.47 12.60 -6.75
C GLN A 53 20.16 13.89 -6.28
N ALA A 54 20.32 14.11 -4.97
CA ALA A 54 21.04 15.26 -4.43
C ALA A 54 22.52 15.24 -4.84
N ALA A 55 23.19 14.07 -4.76
CA ALA A 55 24.58 13.92 -5.18
C ALA A 55 24.79 14.18 -6.68
N HIS A 56 23.86 13.74 -7.53
CA HIS A 56 23.92 13.99 -8.98
C HIS A 56 23.73 15.49 -9.32
N VAL A 57 22.78 16.18 -8.67
CA VAL A 57 22.54 17.63 -8.88
C VAL A 57 23.76 18.45 -8.46
N THR A 58 24.40 18.13 -7.33
CA THR A 58 25.63 18.81 -6.90
C THR A 58 26.81 18.55 -7.84
N ALA A 59 26.96 17.32 -8.35
CA ALA A 59 28.00 16.98 -9.32
C ALA A 59 27.79 17.68 -10.68
N THR A 60 26.54 17.74 -11.18
CA THR A 60 26.21 18.48 -12.40
C THR A 60 26.42 19.99 -12.23
N ALA A 61 26.04 20.57 -11.09
CA ALA A 61 26.25 22.00 -10.81
C ALA A 61 27.75 22.36 -10.69
N ALA A 62 28.56 21.48 -10.10
CA ALA A 62 30.01 21.67 -10.05
C ALA A 62 30.67 21.56 -11.44
N ALA A 63 30.18 20.65 -12.30
CA ALA A 63 30.65 20.53 -13.68
C ALA A 63 30.27 21.76 -14.53
N ASP A 64 29.07 22.31 -14.35
CA ASP A 64 28.63 23.54 -15.02
C ASP A 64 29.46 24.76 -14.58
N ALA A 65 29.72 24.90 -13.27
CA ALA A 65 30.57 25.98 -12.75
C ALA A 65 32.04 25.91 -13.24
N ALA A 66 32.57 24.70 -13.43
CA ALA A 66 33.92 24.48 -13.95
C ALA A 66 34.03 24.72 -15.47
N ALA A 67 32.93 24.60 -16.22
CA ALA A 67 32.89 24.88 -17.66
C ALA A 67 32.78 26.39 -17.99
N VAL A 68 32.44 27.22 -17.00
CA VAL A 68 32.30 28.67 -17.13
C VAL A 68 33.62 29.42 -16.82
N GLN A 69 34.62 28.74 -16.24
CA GLN A 69 35.98 29.26 -16.00
C GLN A 69 36.94 28.85 -17.12
#